data_AF-A7XZH6-F1
#
_entry.id   AF-A7XZH6-F1
#
_cell.length_a   1.000
_cell.length_b   1.000
_cell.length_c   1.000
_cell.angle_alpha   90.00
_cell.angle_beta   90.00
_cell.angle_gamma   90.00
#
_symmetry.space_group_name_H-M   'P 1'
#
loop_
_entity.id
_entity.type
_entity.pdbx_description
1 polymer ?
#
loop_
_entity_poly.entity_id
_entity_poly.type
_entity_poly.pdbx_seq_one_letter_code
_entity_poly.pdbx_strand_id
1 'polypeptide(L)'
;LNREPFKYVNLKLDGNDKALLKSGNAHFSLIDPSKLSLLTKANSKIEVSLDLIASVSKRAALKVDSPKFNLVHEGDIDLNVVNRRILWKSYTKKDNREYKFNADIARKGSLISLQKITPERTSSVQYSRNGDKIDITLDTEFIEGKIEGDRRAGKIHLKNKEKNYELESTYKYENNRLVIESVSSNNAKLEAVISRKEPSRLVLETPNTKANLDLDLTAPVKTLKFNFDNPRYQKVIDAEVE
;
A
#
# COMPACT_ATOMS: atom_id res chain seq x y z
N LEU A 1 38.92 11.54 28.38
CA LEU A 1 37.97 10.43 28.58
C LEU A 1 37.95 9.57 27.32
N ASN A 2 38.86 8.61 27.21
CA ASN A 2 38.84 7.58 26.17
C ASN A 2 37.66 6.65 26.45
N ARG A 3 36.50 6.90 25.84
CA ARG A 3 35.45 5.89 25.78
C ARG A 3 35.82 4.93 24.65
N GLU A 4 36.08 3.67 24.99
CA GLU A 4 36.18 2.63 23.98
C GLU A 4 34.89 2.64 23.13
N PRO A 5 34.98 2.55 21.80
CA PRO A 5 33.79 2.40 20.99
C PRO A 5 33.14 1.06 21.37
N PHE A 6 31.87 1.11 21.79
CA PHE A 6 31.01 -0.07 21.91
C PHE A 6 30.97 -0.78 20.55
N LYS A 7 31.93 -1.68 20.29
CA LYS A 7 32.08 -2.32 18.98
C LYS A 7 30.93 -3.27 18.68
N TYR A 8 30.31 -3.85 19.72
CA TYR A 8 29.08 -4.64 19.65
C TYR A 8 28.58 -4.96 21.06
N VAL A 9 27.28 -5.16 21.24
CA VAL A 9 26.66 -5.61 22.50
C VAL A 9 25.66 -6.71 22.19
N ASN A 10 25.82 -7.85 22.84
CA ASN A 10 24.82 -8.92 22.85
C ASN A 10 24.08 -8.88 24.17
N LEU A 11 22.77 -8.64 24.14
CA LEU A 11 21.91 -8.70 25.32
C LEU A 11 21.04 -9.96 25.25
N LYS A 12 21.00 -10.70 26.35
CA LYS A 12 20.01 -11.75 26.58
C LYS A 12 18.87 -11.17 27.40
N LEU A 13 17.65 -11.43 26.98
CA LEU A 13 16.43 -11.03 27.67
C LEU A 13 15.72 -12.29 28.15
N ASP A 14 15.60 -12.45 29.45
CA ASP A 14 14.84 -13.55 30.05
C ASP A 14 13.43 -13.06 30.40
N GLY A 15 12.43 -13.80 29.92
CA GLY A 15 11.04 -13.56 30.27
C GLY A 15 10.74 -13.97 31.71
N ASN A 16 9.76 -13.32 32.34
CA ASN A 16 9.23 -13.71 33.65
C ASN A 16 7.71 -13.94 33.59
N ASP A 17 7.10 -14.31 34.72
CA ASP A 17 5.67 -14.63 34.79
C ASP A 17 4.75 -13.47 34.39
N LYS A 18 5.22 -12.22 34.55
CA LYS A 18 4.48 -11.01 34.16
C LYS A 18 4.79 -10.55 32.72
N ALA A 19 5.87 -11.02 32.11
CA ALA A 19 6.27 -10.64 30.76
C ALA A 19 5.44 -11.39 29.70
N LEU A 20 5.13 -10.70 28.59
CA LEU A 20 4.58 -11.31 27.37
C LEU A 20 5.65 -12.07 26.56
N LEU A 21 6.92 -11.87 26.91
CA LEU A 21 8.10 -12.49 26.33
C LEU A 21 8.54 -13.67 27.18
N LYS A 22 8.99 -14.74 26.53
CA LYS A 22 9.59 -15.93 27.15
C LYS A 22 11.11 -15.81 27.19
N SER A 23 11.72 -15.39 26.08
CA SER A 23 13.15 -15.10 26.00
C SER A 23 13.48 -14.28 24.75
N GLY A 24 14.70 -13.76 24.66
CA GLY A 24 15.17 -13.07 23.47
C GLY A 24 16.66 -12.78 23.48
N ASN A 25 17.18 -12.48 22.30
CA ASN A 25 18.55 -12.03 22.08
C ASN A 25 18.53 -10.76 21.25
N ALA A 26 19.30 -9.76 21.66
CA ALA A 26 19.49 -8.55 20.90
C ALA A 26 20.99 -8.37 20.61
N HIS A 27 21.31 -8.17 19.34
CA HIS A 27 22.65 -7.83 18.87
C HIS A 27 22.62 -6.37 18.42
N PHE A 28 23.35 -5.52 19.13
CA PHE A 28 23.53 -4.11 18.77
C PHE A 28 24.95 -3.93 18.27
N SER A 29 25.11 -3.48 17.04
CA SER A 29 26.42 -3.26 16.44
C SER A 29 26.46 -1.89 15.78
N LEU A 30 27.64 -1.27 15.85
CA LEU A 30 27.95 -0.05 15.12
C LEU A 30 28.53 -0.33 13.72
N ILE A 31 28.74 -1.59 13.37
CA ILE A 31 29.42 -2.01 12.14
C ILE A 31 28.52 -2.93 11.32
N ASP A 32 27.73 -3.75 12.02
CA ASP A 32 26.80 -4.72 11.44
C ASP A 32 25.35 -4.32 11.68
N PRO A 33 24.39 -4.84 10.89
CA PRO A 33 22.98 -4.64 11.15
C PRO A 33 22.60 -5.06 12.57
N SER A 34 21.92 -4.17 13.29
CA SER A 34 21.37 -4.48 14.60
C SER A 34 20.22 -5.48 14.45
N LYS A 35 20.16 -6.49 15.32
CA LYS A 35 19.17 -7.57 15.26
C LYS A 35 18.51 -7.78 16.62
N LEU A 36 17.23 -8.08 16.61
CA LEU A 36 16.45 -8.44 17.78
C LEU A 36 15.65 -9.70 17.47
N SER A 37 15.85 -10.76 18.25
CA SER A 37 15.10 -12.01 18.17
C SER A 37 14.36 -12.23 19.48
N LEU A 38 13.03 -12.36 19.43
CA LEU A 38 12.17 -12.55 20.59
C LEU A 38 11.35 -13.83 20.43
N LEU A 39 11.22 -14.59 21.51
CA LEU A 39 10.26 -15.67 21.65
C LEU A 39 9.19 -15.24 22.66
N THR A 40 7.94 -15.20 22.23
CA THR A 40 6.80 -14.85 23.10
C THR A 40 6.32 -16.08 23.88
N LYS A 41 5.52 -15.86 24.93
CA LYS A 41 4.82 -16.96 25.63
C LYS A 41 3.83 -17.72 24.73
N ALA A 42 3.37 -17.09 23.66
CA ALA A 42 2.53 -17.73 22.65
C ALA A 42 3.32 -18.61 21.66
N ASN A 43 4.61 -18.87 21.92
CA ASN A 43 5.56 -19.50 21.02
C ASN A 43 5.71 -18.76 19.68
N SER A 44 5.43 -17.46 19.65
CA SER A 44 5.70 -16.63 18.48
C SER A 44 7.16 -16.23 18.46
N LYS A 45 7.84 -16.46 17.34
CA LYS A 45 9.18 -15.96 17.05
C LYS A 45 9.06 -14.65 16.30
N ILE A 46 9.72 -13.60 16.79
CA ILE A 46 9.76 -12.29 16.16
C ILE A 46 11.22 -11.93 15.95
N GLU A 47 11.62 -11.74 14.71
CA GLU A 47 12.98 -11.32 14.34
C GLU A 47 12.91 -9.98 13.64
N VAL A 48 13.68 -9.00 14.11
CA VAL A 48 13.83 -7.69 13.51
C VAL A 48 15.30 -7.49 13.19
N SER A 49 15.61 -6.98 12.00
CA SER A 49 16.95 -6.49 11.69
C SER A 49 16.88 -5.08 11.12
N LEU A 50 17.84 -4.24 11.49
CA LEU A 50 17.90 -2.86 11.05
C LEU A 50 19.37 -2.47 10.84
N ASP A 51 19.70 -2.12 9.60
CA ASP A 51 20.96 -1.49 9.26
C ASP A 51 20.79 0.04 9.30
N LEU A 52 21.22 0.63 10.42
CA LEU A 52 21.17 2.07 10.64
C LEU A 52 22.43 2.79 10.19
N ILE A 53 23.47 2.09 9.76
CA ILE A 53 24.83 2.66 9.72
C ILE A 53 25.38 2.73 8.32
N ALA A 54 25.09 1.72 7.49
CA ALA A 54 25.46 1.75 6.08
C ALA A 54 25.05 3.08 5.45
N SER A 55 26.03 3.84 4.94
CA SER A 55 25.85 5.24 4.55
C SER A 55 24.95 5.40 3.33
N VAL A 56 24.91 4.37 2.48
CA VAL A 56 24.26 4.42 1.17
C VAL A 56 22.97 3.59 1.11
N SER A 57 22.98 2.38 1.68
CA SER A 57 21.83 1.48 1.67
C SER A 57 21.36 1.24 3.10
N LYS A 58 20.09 1.48 3.38
CA LYS A 58 19.47 1.16 4.67
C LYS A 58 18.55 -0.02 4.47
N ARG A 59 18.71 -1.05 5.31
CA ARG A 59 17.85 -2.24 5.26
C ARG A 59 17.12 -2.43 6.57
N ALA A 60 15.83 -2.70 6.50
CA ALA A 60 15.06 -3.20 7.63
C ALA A 60 14.40 -4.52 7.24
N ALA A 61 14.34 -5.46 8.15
CA ALA A 61 13.59 -6.71 7.95
C ALA A 61 12.81 -7.07 9.20
N LEU A 62 11.64 -7.67 8.99
CA LEU A 62 10.78 -8.21 10.03
C LEU A 62 10.36 -9.62 9.63
N LYS A 63 10.56 -10.57 10.54
CA LYS A 63 10.00 -11.91 10.45
C LYS A 63 9.16 -12.19 11.68
N VAL A 64 7.99 -12.77 11.46
CA VAL A 64 7.10 -13.21 12.52
C VAL A 64 6.62 -14.62 12.18
N ASP A 65 6.87 -15.57 13.06
CA ASP A 65 6.31 -16.92 12.98
C ASP A 65 5.53 -17.17 14.27
N SER A 66 4.21 -17.32 14.16
CA SER A 66 3.33 -17.46 15.31
C SER A 66 2.33 -18.60 15.12
N PRO A 67 2.63 -19.80 15.66
CA PRO A 67 1.74 -20.95 15.61
C PRO A 67 0.37 -20.66 16.23
N LYS A 68 0.33 -19.97 17.37
CA LYS A 68 -0.93 -19.62 18.07
C LYS A 68 -1.91 -18.82 17.20
N PHE A 69 -1.38 -17.98 16.30
CA PHE A 69 -2.18 -17.12 15.45
C PHE A 69 -2.21 -17.60 13.99
N ASN A 70 -1.64 -18.78 13.72
CA ASN A 70 -1.48 -19.34 12.39
C ASN A 70 -0.94 -18.30 11.38
N LEU A 71 0.09 -17.56 11.80
CA LEU A 71 0.61 -16.39 11.11
C LEU A 71 2.10 -16.58 10.84
N VAL A 72 2.49 -16.47 9.58
CA VAL A 72 3.87 -16.33 9.13
C VAL A 72 4.00 -15.04 8.36
N HIS A 73 5.00 -14.23 8.67
CA HIS A 73 5.34 -13.01 7.95
C HIS A 73 6.84 -12.95 7.74
N GLU A 74 7.25 -12.59 6.54
CA GLU A 74 8.61 -12.19 6.22
C GLU A 74 8.56 -10.94 5.34
N GLY A 75 9.24 -9.88 5.75
CA GLY A 75 9.31 -8.66 4.97
C GLY A 75 10.65 -7.98 5.11
N ASP A 76 11.11 -7.38 4.03
CA ASP A 76 12.32 -6.58 3.98
C ASP A 76 12.10 -5.33 3.13
N ILE A 77 12.69 -4.23 3.58
CA ILE A 77 12.77 -2.97 2.86
C ILE A 77 14.23 -2.55 2.77
N ASP A 78 14.67 -2.25 1.55
CA ASP A 78 15.98 -1.73 1.21
C ASP A 78 15.81 -0.36 0.56
N LEU A 79 16.40 0.65 1.17
CA LEU A 79 16.43 2.02 0.67
C LEU A 79 17.85 2.35 0.26
N ASN A 80 18.06 2.64 -1.02
CA ASN A 80 19.32 3.14 -1.54
C ASN A 80 19.24 4.65 -1.79
N VAL A 81 20.02 5.41 -1.03
CA VAL A 81 20.03 6.89 -1.08
C VAL A 81 20.67 7.41 -2.36
N VAL A 82 21.75 6.77 -2.83
CA VAL A 82 22.50 7.18 -4.03
C VAL A 82 21.67 6.97 -5.29
N ASN A 83 21.08 5.78 -5.44
CA ASN A 83 20.25 5.41 -6.58
C ASN A 83 18.80 5.90 -6.45
N ARG A 84 18.43 6.49 -5.31
CA ARG A 84 17.07 6.94 -4.97
C ARG A 84 16.03 5.86 -5.30
N ARG A 85 16.27 4.67 -4.76
CA ARG A 85 15.48 3.46 -5.04
C ARG A 85 15.03 2.81 -3.74
N ILE A 86 13.79 2.37 -3.70
CA ILE A 86 13.22 1.56 -2.62
C ILE A 86 12.88 0.19 -3.20
N LEU A 87 13.39 -0.86 -2.58
CA LEU A 87 12.97 -2.24 -2.80
C LEU A 87 12.24 -2.68 -1.55
N TRP A 88 11.01 -3.16 -1.67
CA TRP A 88 10.26 -3.70 -0.56
C TRP A 88 9.61 -5.00 -0.99
N LYS A 89 9.90 -6.09 -0.28
CA LYS A 89 9.22 -7.36 -0.44
C LYS A 89 8.57 -7.73 0.87
N SER A 90 7.36 -8.25 0.80
CA SER A 90 6.78 -8.92 1.96
C SER A 90 5.88 -10.07 1.56
N TYR A 91 5.88 -11.07 2.42
CA TYR A 91 5.05 -12.24 2.38
C TYR A 91 4.36 -12.36 3.73
N THR A 92 3.04 -12.52 3.72
CA THR A 92 2.26 -12.80 4.92
C THR A 92 1.31 -13.95 4.64
N LYS A 93 1.44 -15.04 5.38
CA LYS A 93 0.44 -16.11 5.43
C LYS A 93 -0.30 -16.04 6.75
N LYS A 94 -1.62 -15.92 6.68
CA LYS A 94 -2.50 -16.04 7.83
C LYS A 94 -3.63 -16.99 7.49
N ASP A 95 -3.71 -18.09 8.23
CA ASP A 95 -4.63 -19.17 7.90
C ASP A 95 -4.40 -19.67 6.46
N ASN A 96 -5.49 -19.80 5.69
CA ASN A 96 -5.44 -20.23 4.30
C ASN A 96 -5.22 -19.06 3.32
N ARG A 97 -4.81 -17.89 3.81
CA ARG A 97 -4.66 -16.67 2.99
C ARG A 97 -3.21 -16.24 2.95
N GLU A 98 -2.72 -15.98 1.75
CA GLU A 98 -1.37 -15.47 1.54
C GLU A 98 -1.43 -14.09 0.89
N TYR A 99 -0.56 -13.19 1.32
CA TYR A 99 -0.38 -11.86 0.77
C TYR A 99 1.06 -11.75 0.32
N LYS A 100 1.28 -11.36 -0.93
CA LYS A 100 2.59 -11.06 -1.48
C LYS A 100 2.60 -9.62 -1.94
N PHE A 101 3.56 -8.85 -1.44
CA PHE A 101 3.77 -7.48 -1.87
C PHE A 101 5.20 -7.34 -2.37
N ASN A 102 5.36 -6.72 -3.53
CA ASN A 102 6.65 -6.36 -4.08
C ASN A 102 6.58 -4.92 -4.57
N ALA A 103 7.53 -4.09 -4.18
CA ALA A 103 7.69 -2.75 -4.70
C ALA A 103 9.14 -2.52 -5.05
N ASP A 104 9.36 -2.06 -6.27
CA ASP A 104 10.62 -1.58 -6.78
C ASP A 104 10.35 -0.17 -7.29
N ILE A 105 10.76 0.84 -6.53
CA ILE A 105 10.42 2.22 -6.77
C ILE A 105 11.70 3.00 -7.02
N ALA A 106 11.90 3.47 -8.24
CA ALA A 106 12.97 4.37 -8.61
C ALA A 106 12.43 5.64 -9.27
N ARG A 107 13.27 6.68 -9.38
CA ARG A 107 12.89 7.95 -10.02
C ARG A 107 12.35 7.76 -11.45
N LYS A 108 13.01 6.93 -12.26
CA LYS A 108 12.68 6.75 -13.70
C LYS A 108 11.82 5.51 -14.01
N GLY A 109 11.55 4.66 -13.03
CA GLY A 109 10.73 3.49 -13.25
C GLY A 109 10.27 2.90 -11.93
N SER A 110 9.11 2.27 -11.92
CA SER A 110 8.57 1.66 -10.71
C SER A 110 7.73 0.45 -11.07
N LEU A 111 7.84 -0.63 -10.30
CA LEU A 111 6.99 -1.80 -10.39
C LEU A 111 6.49 -2.13 -8.99
N ILE A 112 5.18 -2.08 -8.78
CA ILE A 112 4.54 -2.36 -7.51
C ILE A 112 3.49 -3.43 -7.77
N SER A 113 3.51 -4.51 -7.00
CA SER A 113 2.50 -5.55 -7.08
C SER A 113 2.03 -5.97 -5.69
N LEU A 114 0.74 -6.22 -5.60
CA LEU A 114 0.08 -6.82 -4.45
C LEU A 114 -0.71 -8.02 -4.96
N GLN A 115 -0.52 -9.17 -4.33
CA GLN A 115 -1.29 -10.38 -4.59
C GLN A 115 -1.90 -10.88 -3.29
N LYS A 116 -3.15 -11.31 -3.37
CA LYS A 116 -3.87 -12.03 -2.32
C LYS A 116 -4.24 -13.40 -2.87
N ILE A 117 -3.76 -14.44 -2.24
CA ILE A 117 -4.01 -15.84 -2.62
C ILE A 117 -4.91 -16.44 -1.55
N THR A 118 -6.02 -17.03 -1.97
CA THR A 118 -6.89 -17.88 -1.14
C THR A 118 -7.00 -19.25 -1.81
N PRO A 119 -7.56 -20.29 -1.15
CA PRO A 119 -7.71 -21.60 -1.77
C PRO A 119 -8.54 -21.56 -3.06
N GLU A 120 -9.48 -20.63 -3.15
CA GLU A 120 -10.44 -20.54 -4.25
C GLU A 120 -9.90 -19.73 -5.44
N ARG A 121 -8.99 -18.77 -5.21
CA ARG A 121 -8.47 -17.89 -6.27
C ARG A 121 -7.29 -17.02 -5.85
N THR A 122 -6.69 -16.35 -6.83
CA THR A 122 -5.73 -15.28 -6.63
C THR A 122 -6.30 -13.94 -7.11
N SER A 123 -6.23 -12.91 -6.28
CA SER A 123 -6.41 -11.52 -6.68
C SER A 123 -5.08 -10.82 -6.80
N SER A 124 -4.90 -9.95 -7.79
CA SER A 124 -3.69 -9.16 -7.96
C SER A 124 -3.98 -7.73 -8.41
N VAL A 125 -3.10 -6.82 -7.99
CA VAL A 125 -3.01 -5.46 -8.52
C VAL A 125 -1.56 -5.22 -8.83
N GLN A 126 -1.26 -4.74 -10.03
CA GLN A 126 0.08 -4.40 -10.46
C GLN A 126 0.08 -2.99 -11.04
N TYR A 127 1.02 -2.17 -10.58
CA TYR A 127 1.35 -0.86 -11.12
C TYR A 127 2.74 -0.94 -11.72
N SER A 128 2.90 -0.42 -12.93
CA SER A 128 4.17 -0.28 -13.62
C SER A 128 4.31 1.14 -14.16
N ARG A 129 5.50 1.71 -14.01
CA ARG A 129 5.88 2.96 -14.66
C ARG A 129 7.25 2.79 -15.29
N ASN A 130 7.36 3.20 -16.54
CA ASN A 130 8.63 3.26 -17.26
C ASN A 130 8.76 4.62 -17.94
N GLY A 131 9.60 5.48 -17.39
CA GLY A 131 9.63 6.91 -17.73
C GLY A 131 8.30 7.56 -17.36
N ASP A 132 7.60 8.06 -18.37
CA ASP A 132 6.27 8.67 -18.24
C ASP A 132 5.13 7.69 -18.48
N LYS A 133 5.38 6.52 -19.10
CA LYS A 133 4.35 5.52 -19.36
C LYS A 133 3.91 4.85 -18.06
N ILE A 134 2.61 4.73 -17.87
CA ILE A 134 1.96 4.12 -16.70
C ILE A 134 1.07 2.98 -17.19
N ASP A 135 1.17 1.84 -16.54
CA ASP A 135 0.29 0.68 -16.70
C ASP A 135 -0.17 0.24 -15.31
N ILE A 136 -1.47 0.03 -15.13
CA ILE A 136 -2.04 -0.58 -13.94
C ILE A 136 -2.93 -1.72 -14.40
N THR A 137 -2.67 -2.91 -13.90
CA THR A 137 -3.51 -4.09 -14.14
C THR A 137 -4.15 -4.49 -12.82
N LEU A 138 -5.47 -4.70 -12.86
CA LEU A 138 -6.26 -5.18 -11.74
C LEU A 138 -6.91 -6.50 -12.14
N ASP A 139 -6.71 -7.51 -11.32
CA ASP A 139 -7.36 -8.80 -11.45
C ASP A 139 -7.82 -9.24 -10.07
N THR A 140 -8.98 -8.75 -9.64
CA THR A 140 -9.50 -8.99 -8.29
C THR A 140 -10.62 -10.01 -8.31
N GLU A 141 -11.23 -10.26 -7.16
CA GLU A 141 -12.39 -11.11 -7.03
C GLU A 141 -13.55 -10.68 -7.95
N PHE A 142 -13.92 -9.40 -7.88
CA PHE A 142 -15.13 -8.90 -8.56
C PHE A 142 -14.81 -8.00 -9.75
N ILE A 143 -13.59 -7.49 -9.85
CA ILE A 143 -13.21 -6.47 -10.83
C ILE A 143 -11.95 -6.91 -11.54
N GLU A 144 -11.99 -6.90 -12.87
CA GLU A 144 -10.82 -6.91 -13.74
C GLU A 144 -10.68 -5.54 -14.40
N GLY A 145 -9.48 -5.13 -14.74
CA GLY A 145 -9.32 -3.87 -15.44
C GLY A 145 -7.88 -3.49 -15.73
N LYS A 146 -7.76 -2.46 -16.56
CA LYS A 146 -6.50 -1.91 -17.01
C LYS A 146 -6.55 -0.39 -17.05
N ILE A 147 -5.47 0.24 -16.61
CA ILE A 147 -5.25 1.67 -16.79
C ILE A 147 -3.94 1.81 -17.55
N GLU A 148 -3.97 2.46 -18.71
CA GLU A 148 -2.79 2.67 -19.53
C GLU A 148 -2.70 4.13 -19.95
N GLY A 149 -1.49 4.66 -19.99
CA GLY A 149 -1.25 6.00 -20.51
C GLY A 149 0.09 6.55 -20.06
N ASP A 150 0.11 7.85 -19.82
CA ASP A 150 1.26 8.54 -19.25
C ASP A 150 0.84 9.51 -18.14
N ARG A 151 1.78 10.34 -17.66
CA ARG A 151 1.50 11.31 -16.59
C ARG A 151 0.49 12.40 -16.95
N ARG A 152 0.13 12.53 -18.23
CA ARG A 152 -0.72 13.59 -18.77
C ARG A 152 -2.02 13.06 -19.35
N ALA A 153 -2.07 11.86 -19.90
CA ALA A 153 -3.31 11.31 -20.42
C ALA A 153 -3.29 9.79 -20.50
N GLY A 154 -4.47 9.19 -20.47
CA GLY A 154 -4.62 7.76 -20.65
C GLY A 154 -6.06 7.28 -20.62
N LYS A 155 -6.20 5.97 -20.58
CA LYS A 155 -7.47 5.24 -20.58
C LYS A 155 -7.58 4.40 -19.32
N ILE A 156 -8.80 4.29 -18.82
CA ILE A 156 -9.21 3.46 -17.70
C ILE A 156 -10.27 2.52 -18.25
N HIS A 157 -10.07 1.23 -18.06
CA HIS A 157 -11.02 0.21 -18.42
C HIS A 157 -11.22 -0.72 -17.22
N LEU A 158 -12.43 -0.76 -16.68
CA LEU A 158 -12.79 -1.61 -15.55
C LEU A 158 -14.03 -2.41 -15.89
N LYS A 159 -14.01 -3.71 -15.58
CA LYS A 159 -15.12 -4.61 -15.82
C LYS A 159 -15.41 -5.42 -14.58
N ASN A 160 -16.70 -5.57 -14.27
CA ASN A 160 -17.13 -6.48 -13.23
C ASN A 160 -17.18 -7.91 -13.77
N LYS A 161 -16.66 -8.87 -13.01
CA LYS A 161 -16.61 -10.28 -13.43
C LYS A 161 -17.95 -11.00 -13.31
N GLU A 162 -18.77 -10.57 -12.37
CA GLU A 162 -20.04 -11.24 -12.03
C GLU A 162 -21.26 -10.49 -12.57
N LYS A 163 -21.13 -9.18 -12.77
CA LYS A 163 -22.21 -8.30 -13.17
C LYS A 163 -21.93 -7.73 -14.54
N ASN A 164 -22.98 -7.52 -15.31
CA ASN A 164 -22.90 -6.97 -16.66
C ASN A 164 -22.73 -5.45 -16.63
N TYR A 165 -21.63 -4.97 -16.02
CA TYR A 165 -21.26 -3.56 -16.10
C TYR A 165 -19.77 -3.40 -16.38
N GLU A 166 -19.49 -2.40 -17.19
CA GLU A 166 -18.19 -2.08 -17.75
C GLU A 166 -18.06 -0.57 -17.82
N LEU A 167 -16.85 -0.10 -17.51
CA LEU A 167 -16.53 1.30 -17.37
C LEU A 167 -15.32 1.59 -18.23
N GLU A 168 -15.50 2.48 -19.19
CA GLU A 168 -14.41 3.07 -19.95
C GLU A 168 -14.38 4.57 -19.71
N SER A 169 -13.26 5.04 -19.19
CA SER A 169 -13.00 6.46 -18.97
C SER A 169 -11.64 6.85 -19.55
N THR A 170 -11.47 8.12 -19.86
CA THR A 170 -10.16 8.72 -20.11
C THR A 170 -9.78 9.59 -18.95
N TYR A 171 -8.48 9.74 -18.71
CA TYR A 171 -7.97 10.78 -17.85
C TYR A 171 -7.07 11.71 -18.63
N LYS A 172 -7.07 12.99 -18.26
CA LYS A 172 -6.22 14.02 -18.85
C LYS A 172 -5.83 15.05 -17.82
N TYR A 173 -4.56 15.44 -17.84
CA TYR A 173 -4.04 16.55 -17.06
C TYR A 173 -4.02 17.80 -17.94
N GLU A 174 -4.82 18.79 -17.59
CA GLU A 174 -4.93 20.06 -18.31
C GLU A 174 -5.08 21.21 -17.32
N ASN A 175 -4.51 22.38 -17.58
CA ASN A 175 -4.69 23.57 -16.73
C ASN A 175 -4.40 23.35 -15.23
N ASN A 176 -3.48 22.44 -14.89
CA ASN A 176 -3.15 21.99 -13.52
C ASN A 176 -4.23 21.17 -12.79
N ARG A 177 -5.20 20.61 -13.52
CA ARG A 177 -6.22 19.70 -12.99
C ARG A 177 -6.13 18.33 -13.66
N LEU A 178 -6.49 17.29 -12.92
CA LEU A 178 -6.76 15.97 -13.48
C LEU A 178 -8.26 15.90 -13.76
N VAL A 179 -8.62 15.69 -15.03
CA VAL A 179 -9.99 15.44 -15.47
C VAL A 179 -10.11 13.96 -15.82
N ILE A 180 -11.15 13.30 -15.34
CA ILE A 180 -11.56 11.96 -15.76
C ILE A 180 -12.95 12.08 -16.37
N GLU A 181 -13.09 11.61 -17.60
CA GLU A 181 -14.33 11.67 -18.38
C GLU A 181 -14.77 10.26 -18.74
N SER A 182 -16.07 9.99 -18.61
CA SER A 182 -16.66 8.72 -19.05
C SER A 182 -16.75 8.71 -20.58
N VAL A 183 -16.20 7.69 -21.23
CA VAL A 183 -16.18 7.57 -22.71
C VAL A 183 -17.31 6.67 -23.18
N SER A 184 -17.38 5.47 -22.61
CA SER A 184 -18.41 4.48 -22.90
C SER A 184 -18.62 3.67 -21.64
N SER A 185 -19.87 3.27 -21.40
CA SER A 185 -20.16 2.55 -20.17
C SER A 185 -21.40 1.71 -20.30
N ASN A 186 -21.31 0.47 -19.85
CA ASN A 186 -22.46 -0.38 -19.64
C ASN A 186 -22.83 -0.31 -18.15
N ASN A 187 -23.91 0.39 -17.80
CA ASN A 187 -24.42 0.53 -16.43
C ASN A 187 -23.41 1.00 -15.36
N ALA A 188 -22.36 1.74 -15.74
CA ALA A 188 -21.38 2.29 -14.82
C ALA A 188 -20.95 3.70 -15.27
N LYS A 189 -20.29 4.47 -14.42
CA LYS A 189 -19.83 5.82 -14.73
C LYS A 189 -18.72 6.21 -13.79
N LEU A 190 -17.64 6.81 -14.31
CA LEU A 190 -16.59 7.44 -13.50
C LEU A 190 -16.24 8.78 -14.12
N GLU A 191 -16.43 9.82 -13.33
CA GLU A 191 -16.04 11.18 -13.65
C GLU A 191 -15.30 11.78 -12.46
N ALA A 192 -14.27 12.56 -12.72
CA ALA A 192 -13.59 13.29 -11.67
C ALA A 192 -12.96 14.57 -12.19
N VAL A 193 -12.93 15.59 -11.35
CA VAL A 193 -12.06 16.75 -11.50
C VAL A 193 -11.29 16.87 -10.20
N ILE A 194 -9.97 16.73 -10.26
CA ILE A 194 -9.10 16.87 -9.09
C ILE A 194 -8.18 18.06 -9.33
N SER A 195 -8.33 19.07 -8.50
CA SER A 195 -7.61 20.34 -8.62
C SER A 195 -7.20 20.89 -7.26
N ARG A 196 -6.14 21.70 -7.26
CA ARG A 196 -5.74 22.52 -6.11
C ARG A 196 -6.22 23.96 -6.19
N LYS A 197 -6.82 24.36 -7.32
CA LYS A 197 -7.20 25.74 -7.64
C LYS A 197 -8.69 25.96 -7.82
N GLU A 198 -9.47 24.88 -7.89
CA GLU A 198 -10.92 24.88 -7.96
C GLU A 198 -11.45 23.68 -7.17
N PRO A 199 -12.74 23.67 -6.81
CA PRO A 199 -13.36 22.54 -6.12
C PRO A 199 -13.13 21.24 -6.89
N SER A 200 -12.73 20.21 -6.15
CA SER A 200 -12.59 18.86 -6.68
C SER A 200 -13.88 18.08 -6.53
N ARG A 201 -14.16 17.22 -7.50
CA ARG A 201 -15.32 16.33 -7.52
C ARG A 201 -14.93 14.94 -8.02
N LEU A 202 -15.55 13.90 -7.49
CA LEU A 202 -15.50 12.54 -8.03
C LEU A 202 -16.89 11.93 -7.95
N VAL A 203 -17.31 11.32 -9.06
CA VAL A 203 -18.57 10.59 -9.20
C VAL A 203 -18.24 9.19 -9.69
N LEU A 204 -18.64 8.18 -8.93
CA LEU A 204 -18.63 6.78 -9.34
C LEU A 204 -20.04 6.23 -9.22
N GLU A 205 -20.59 5.75 -10.33
CA GLU A 205 -21.87 5.06 -10.36
C GLU A 205 -21.69 3.68 -10.98
N THR A 206 -22.33 2.69 -10.39
CA THR A 206 -22.47 1.32 -10.88
C THR A 206 -23.88 0.84 -10.50
N PRO A 207 -24.35 -0.35 -10.93
CA PRO A 207 -25.71 -0.78 -10.62
C PRO A 207 -25.99 -0.93 -9.11
N ASN A 208 -24.95 -1.05 -8.29
CA ASN A 208 -25.06 -1.30 -6.86
C ASN A 208 -24.20 -0.35 -6.04
N THR A 209 -23.60 0.68 -6.62
CA THR A 209 -22.75 1.59 -5.87
C THR A 209 -22.84 2.96 -6.45
N LYS A 210 -23.11 3.95 -5.59
CA LYS A 210 -23.01 5.36 -5.91
C LYS A 210 -22.06 5.99 -4.91
N ALA A 211 -21.02 6.63 -5.40
CA ALA A 211 -20.08 7.39 -4.59
C ALA A 211 -19.90 8.79 -5.19
N ASN A 212 -20.17 9.81 -4.40
CA ASN A 212 -19.98 11.21 -4.76
C ASN A 212 -19.09 11.85 -3.70
N LEU A 213 -17.97 12.43 -4.14
CA LEU A 213 -17.05 13.18 -3.31
C LEU A 213 -16.98 14.59 -3.88
N ASP A 214 -17.26 15.59 -3.05
CA ASP A 214 -17.02 16.99 -3.34
C ASP A 214 -16.05 17.55 -2.29
N LEU A 215 -15.00 18.23 -2.73
CA LEU A 215 -13.95 18.76 -1.88
C LEU A 215 -13.56 20.16 -2.35
N ASP A 216 -13.84 21.17 -1.54
CA ASP A 216 -13.37 22.53 -1.79
C ASP A 216 -12.32 22.92 -0.74
N LEU A 217 -11.06 22.95 -1.17
CA LEU A 217 -9.94 23.44 -0.37
C LEU A 217 -9.56 24.89 -0.68
N THR A 218 -10.28 25.53 -1.59
CA THR A 218 -9.97 26.87 -2.11
C THR A 218 -10.83 27.95 -1.47
N ALA A 219 -12.01 27.58 -0.98
CA ALA A 219 -12.88 28.45 -0.20
C ALA A 219 -12.25 28.80 1.17
N PRO A 220 -12.63 29.96 1.76
CA PRO A 220 -12.22 30.32 3.13
C PRO A 220 -12.61 29.26 4.18
N VAL A 221 -13.77 28.62 3.99
CA VAL A 221 -14.19 27.44 4.74
C VAL A 221 -13.97 26.23 3.85
N LYS A 222 -13.07 25.33 4.27
CA LYS A 222 -12.77 24.11 3.52
C LYS A 222 -13.90 23.12 3.73
N THR A 223 -14.42 22.55 2.65
CA THR A 223 -15.55 21.60 2.72
C THR A 223 -15.17 20.24 2.16
N LEU A 224 -15.64 19.18 2.81
CA LEU A 224 -15.56 17.81 2.36
C LEU A 224 -16.93 17.16 2.49
N LYS A 225 -17.54 16.85 1.34
CA LYS A 225 -18.80 16.09 1.27
C LYS A 225 -18.53 14.77 0.61
N PHE A 226 -18.91 13.68 1.27
CA PHE A 226 -18.78 12.33 0.73
C PHE A 226 -20.05 11.55 0.97
N ASN A 227 -20.71 11.14 -0.11
CA ASN A 227 -21.89 10.30 -0.11
C ASN A 227 -21.53 8.97 -0.77
N PHE A 228 -21.57 7.90 0.00
CA PHE A 228 -21.35 6.54 -0.46
C PHE A 228 -22.56 5.67 -0.14
N ASP A 229 -23.04 4.96 -1.14
CA ASP A 229 -24.19 4.07 -1.04
C ASP A 229 -23.92 2.79 -1.81
N ASN A 230 -24.02 1.64 -1.12
CA ASN A 230 -24.06 0.31 -1.72
C ASN A 230 -24.94 -0.64 -0.88
N PRO A 231 -25.34 -1.82 -1.40
CA PRO A 231 -26.23 -2.77 -0.70
C PRO A 231 -25.76 -3.26 0.66
N ARG A 232 -24.48 -3.13 1.00
CA ARG A 232 -23.88 -3.63 2.24
C ARG A 232 -23.45 -2.53 3.20
N TYR A 233 -23.32 -1.30 2.72
CA TYR A 233 -22.69 -0.20 3.44
C TYR A 233 -23.09 1.14 2.84
N GLN A 234 -23.59 2.02 3.72
CA GLN A 234 -23.91 3.41 3.40
C GLN A 234 -23.11 4.32 4.31
N LYS A 235 -22.59 5.42 3.76
CA LYS A 235 -21.83 6.43 4.50
C LYS A 235 -22.05 7.81 3.92
N VAL A 236 -22.41 8.74 4.80
CA VAL A 236 -22.45 10.18 4.52
C VAL A 236 -21.44 10.87 5.42
N ILE A 237 -20.67 11.79 4.84
CA ILE A 237 -19.77 12.71 5.53
C ILE A 237 -20.08 14.10 4.99
N ASP A 238 -20.34 15.03 5.90
CA ASP A 238 -20.38 16.45 5.62
C ASP A 238 -19.50 17.12 6.68
N ALA A 239 -18.38 17.69 6.24
CA ALA A 239 -17.36 18.24 7.12
C ALA A 239 -16.90 19.59 6.61
N GLU A 240 -16.75 20.52 7.54
CA GLU A 240 -16.30 21.88 7.29
C GLU A 240 -15.15 22.20 8.25
N VAL A 241 -14.12 22.89 7.74
CA VAL A 241 -12.95 23.32 8.51
C VAL A 241 -12.54 24.71 8.06
N GLU A 242 -12.54 25.67 8.98
CA GLU A 242 -11.95 27.00 8.78
C GLU A 242 -10.42 26.90 8.62
#